data_AF-A0A5C7AL47-F1
#
_entry.id   AF-A0A5C7AL47-F1
#
_cell.length_a   1.000
_cell.length_b   1.000
_cell.length_c   1.000
_cell.angle_alpha   90.00
_cell.angle_beta   90.00
_cell.angle_gamma   90.00
#
_symmetry.space_group_name_H-M   'P 1'
#
loop_
_entity.id
_entity.type
_entity.pdbx_description
1 polymer ?
#
loop_
_entity_poly.entity_id
_entity_poly.type
_entity_poly.pdbx_seq_one_letter_code
_entity_poly.pdbx_strand_id
1 'polypeptide(L)'
;MKKGALIFVWLFFLGQAMAVACDVCEKDQPKGFENITHGAGPSGDFDYYIIWGAIIIVGFTLFYSLKYLIRPKENDPDHIKNIVRNEGF
;
A
#
# COMPACT_ATOMS: atom_id res chain seq x y z
N MET A 1 10.73 -24.58 -7.89
CA MET A 1 10.46 -23.16 -7.55
C MET A 1 9.03 -22.73 -7.89
N LYS A 2 8.54 -22.90 -9.13
CA LYS A 2 7.19 -22.44 -9.54
C LYS A 2 6.02 -23.07 -8.74
N LYS A 3 6.08 -24.37 -8.44
CA LYS A 3 5.02 -25.08 -7.67
C LYS A 3 4.92 -24.60 -6.21
N GLY A 4 6.06 -24.36 -5.56
CA GLY A 4 6.11 -23.82 -4.20
C GLY A 4 5.58 -22.38 -4.13
N ALA A 5 5.91 -21.55 -5.12
CA ALA A 5 5.35 -20.20 -5.24
C ALA A 5 3.81 -20.23 -5.42
N LEU A 6 3.29 -21.14 -6.26
CA LEU A 6 1.84 -21.28 -6.45
C LEU A 6 1.12 -21.73 -5.18
N ILE A 7 1.71 -22.67 -4.42
CA ILE A 7 1.16 -23.11 -3.12
C ILE A 7 1.16 -21.96 -2.12
N PHE A 8 2.24 -21.17 -2.08
CA PHE A 8 2.36 -20.02 -1.19
C PHE A 8 1.33 -18.92 -1.54
N VAL A 9 1.13 -18.64 -2.83
CA VAL A 9 0.09 -17.72 -3.31
C VAL A 9 -1.31 -18.22 -2.91
N TRP A 10 -1.58 -19.51 -3.09
CA TRP A 10 -2.85 -20.11 -2.69
C TRP A 10 -3.11 -20.01 -1.18
N LEU A 11 -2.10 -20.32 -0.36
CA LEU A 11 -2.19 -20.20 1.10
C LEU A 11 -2.38 -18.75 1.55
N PHE A 12 -1.72 -17.80 0.89
CA PHE A 12 -1.90 -16.38 1.16
C PHE A 12 -3.34 -15.92 0.94
N PHE A 13 -3.95 -16.30 -0.19
CA PHE A 13 -5.33 -15.94 -0.49
C PHE A 13 -6.36 -16.65 0.39
N LEU A 14 -6.12 -17.91 0.76
CA LEU A 14 -6.97 -18.65 1.71
C LEU A 14 -6.98 -18.00 3.10
N GLY A 15 -5.85 -17.46 3.55
CA GLY A 15 -5.76 -16.76 4.85
C GLY A 15 -6.59 -15.47 4.92
N GLN A 16 -6.81 -14.79 3.78
CA GLN A 16 -7.61 -13.56 3.74
C GLN A 16 -9.10 -13.82 4.02
N ALA A 17 -9.62 -15.02 3.74
CA ALA A 17 -11.02 -15.36 4.00
C ALA A 17 -11.39 -15.38 5.49
N MET A 18 -10.39 -15.47 6.38
CA MET A 18 -10.57 -15.42 7.83
C MET A 18 -10.59 -13.99 8.39
N ALA A 19 -10.40 -12.97 7.56
CA ALA A 19 -10.33 -11.57 7.97
C ALA A 19 -11.68 -10.81 7.89
N VAL A 20 -12.80 -11.53 7.72
CA VAL A 20 -14.15 -10.92 7.73
C VAL A 20 -14.51 -10.52 9.17
N ALA A 21 -15.05 -9.32 9.33
CA ALA A 21 -15.48 -8.83 10.63
C ALA A 21 -16.64 -9.66 11.17
N CYS A 22 -16.69 -9.92 12.49
CA CYS A 22 -17.92 -10.42 13.11
C CYS A 22 -18.95 -9.28 13.21
N ASP A 23 -20.22 -9.60 13.43
CA ASP A 23 -21.33 -8.63 13.49
C ASP A 23 -21.08 -7.45 14.47
N VAL A 24 -20.31 -7.69 15.55
CA VAL A 24 -19.96 -6.64 16.51
C VAL A 24 -18.90 -5.72 15.91
N CYS A 25 -17.82 -6.29 15.37
CA CYS A 25 -16.77 -5.52 14.72
C CYS A 25 -17.29 -4.74 13.50
N GLU A 26 -18.24 -5.30 12.76
CA GLU A 26 -18.88 -4.63 11.62
C GLU A 26 -19.68 -3.39 12.05
N LYS A 27 -20.43 -3.48 13.15
CA LYS A 27 -21.22 -2.36 13.68
C LYS A 27 -20.37 -1.21 14.20
N ASP A 28 -19.18 -1.52 14.70
CA ASP A 28 -18.24 -0.53 15.23
C ASP A 28 -17.35 0.10 14.14
N GLN A 29 -17.41 -0.41 12.90
CA GLN A 29 -16.68 0.14 11.77
C GLN A 29 -17.33 1.44 11.24
N PRO A 30 -16.55 2.31 10.59
CA PRO A 30 -17.07 3.52 9.96
C PRO A 30 -18.09 3.19 8.86
N LYS A 31 -19.21 3.92 8.86
CA LYS A 31 -20.29 3.72 7.90
C LYS A 31 -19.81 3.91 6.46
N GLY A 32 -20.16 2.97 5.59
CA GLY A 32 -19.73 2.91 4.19
C GLY A 32 -18.39 2.19 3.96
N PHE A 33 -17.73 1.76 5.03
CA PHE A 33 -16.46 1.01 4.99
C PHE A 33 -16.51 -0.26 5.87
N GLU A 34 -17.71 -0.72 6.20
CA GLU A 34 -17.94 -1.97 6.90
C GLU A 34 -17.33 -3.14 6.10
N ASN A 35 -16.73 -4.09 6.80
CA ASN A 35 -15.95 -5.22 6.29
C ASN A 35 -14.69 -4.86 5.48
N ILE A 36 -14.34 -3.59 5.35
CA ILE A 36 -13.13 -3.13 4.63
C ILE A 36 -12.06 -2.66 5.60
N THR A 37 -12.44 -1.91 6.64
CA THR A 37 -11.48 -1.31 7.58
C THR A 37 -11.51 -2.02 8.92
N HIS A 38 -10.36 -2.29 9.54
CA HIS A 38 -10.34 -2.78 10.91
C HIS A 38 -10.42 -1.64 11.92
N GLY A 39 -11.26 -1.78 12.94
CA GLY A 39 -11.35 -0.85 14.06
C GLY A 39 -12.38 0.27 13.89
N ALA A 40 -12.51 1.08 14.94
CA ALA A 40 -13.43 2.20 14.97
C ALA A 40 -12.96 3.31 14.02
N GLY A 41 -13.94 3.99 13.41
CA GLY A 41 -13.69 5.15 12.58
C GLY A 41 -13.24 6.39 13.37
N PRO A 42 -13.03 7.51 12.67
CA PRO A 42 -12.71 8.80 13.29
C PRO A 42 -13.74 9.17 14.36
N SER A 43 -13.26 9.57 15.54
CA SER A 43 -14.11 9.82 16.73
C SER A 43 -14.69 11.24 16.78
N GLY A 44 -14.10 12.19 16.04
CA GLY A 44 -14.61 13.54 15.91
C GLY A 44 -14.10 14.28 14.66
N ASP A 45 -14.61 15.49 14.43
CA ASP A 45 -14.32 16.30 13.23
C ASP A 45 -12.83 16.57 13.01
N PHE A 46 -12.07 16.69 14.11
CA PHE A 46 -10.64 16.94 14.04
C PHE A 46 -9.86 15.76 13.44
N ASP A 47 -10.30 14.53 13.71
CA ASP A 47 -9.69 13.32 13.15
C ASP A 47 -9.82 13.32 11.61
N TYR A 48 -10.94 13.82 11.08
CA TYR A 48 -11.12 13.95 9.63
C TYR A 48 -10.17 14.97 9.00
N TYR A 49 -9.88 16.10 9.66
CA TYR A 49 -8.88 17.06 9.16
C TYR A 49 -7.48 16.44 9.10
N ILE A 50 -7.09 15.66 10.11
CA ILE A 50 -5.81 14.95 10.12
C ILE A 50 -5.75 13.93 8.98
N ILE A 51 -6.79 13.12 8.81
CA ILE A 51 -6.86 12.09 7.76
C ILE A 51 -6.75 12.74 6.38
N TRP A 52 -7.48 13.82 6.11
CA TRP A 52 -7.37 14.52 4.83
C TRP A 52 -6.00 15.12 4.60
N GLY A 53 -5.37 15.68 5.65
CA GLY A 53 -3.97 16.12 5.58
C GLY A 53 -3.01 14.98 5.22
N ALA A 54 -3.17 13.82 5.85
CA ALA A 54 -2.37 12.63 5.57
C ALA A 54 -2.57 12.13 4.13
N ILE A 55 -3.81 12.06 3.64
CA ILE A 55 -4.13 11.66 2.26
C ILE A 55 -3.40 12.56 1.26
N ILE A 56 -3.43 13.88 1.48
CA ILE A 56 -2.74 14.84 0.61
C ILE A 56 -1.24 14.58 0.61
N ILE A 57 -0.61 14.49 1.79
CA ILE A 57 0.84 14.28 1.91
C ILE A 57 1.25 12.96 1.25
N VAL A 58 0.55 11.87 1.55
CA VAL A 58 0.82 10.54 0.96
C VAL A 58 0.60 10.54 -0.55
N GLY A 59 -0.45 11.21 -1.03
CA GLY A 59 -0.70 11.37 -2.46
C GLY A 59 0.46 12.07 -3.18
N PHE A 60 0.98 13.15 -2.59
CA PHE A 60 2.15 13.85 -3.12
C PHE A 60 3.41 12.98 -3.09
N THR A 61 3.70 12.31 -1.97
CA THR A 61 4.91 11.46 -1.86
C THR A 61 4.84 10.28 -2.82
N LEU A 62 3.68 9.64 -2.96
CA LEU A 62 3.48 8.56 -3.93
C LEU A 62 3.65 9.06 -5.37
N PHE A 63 3.05 10.21 -5.71
CA PHE A 63 3.20 10.81 -7.05
C PHE A 63 4.67 11.07 -7.38
N TYR A 64 5.41 11.71 -6.49
CA TYR A 64 6.83 12.01 -6.74
C TYR A 64 7.70 10.75 -6.74
N SER A 65 7.43 9.78 -5.87
CA SER A 65 8.08 8.48 -5.87
C SER A 65 7.94 7.81 -7.24
N LEU A 66 6.70 7.68 -7.75
CA LEU A 66 6.43 7.12 -9.07
C LEU A 66 7.06 7.95 -10.19
N LYS A 67 6.93 9.27 -10.16
CA LYS A 67 7.50 10.18 -11.16
C LYS A 67 9.01 9.95 -11.31
N TYR A 68 9.75 9.88 -10.20
CA TYR A 68 11.20 9.71 -10.22
C TYR A 68 11.66 8.25 -10.41
N LEU A 69 10.79 7.28 -10.17
CA LEU A 69 11.02 5.87 -10.55
C LEU A 69 10.84 5.65 -12.05
N ILE A 70 9.76 6.16 -12.65
CA ILE A 70 9.40 5.92 -14.05
C ILE A 70 10.20 6.82 -15.00
N ARG A 71 10.32 8.11 -14.67
CA ARG A 71 11.09 9.09 -15.45
C ARG A 71 11.98 9.91 -14.53
N PRO A 72 13.05 9.31 -13.99
CA PRO A 72 14.12 10.09 -13.39
C PRO A 72 14.63 11.02 -14.48
N LYS A 73 14.36 12.33 -14.37
CA LYS A 73 14.97 13.36 -15.23
C LYS A 73 16.43 13.58 -14.81
N GLU A 74 17.11 12.49 -14.53
CA GLU A 74 18.49 12.46 -14.09
C GLU A 74 19.37 12.49 -15.33
N ASN A 75 20.22 13.49 -15.41
CA ASN A 75 21.14 13.69 -16.54
C ASN A 75 22.59 13.43 -16.12
N ASP A 76 22.84 13.14 -14.84
CA ASP A 76 24.15 12.76 -14.35
C ASP A 76 24.53 11.37 -14.90
N PRO A 77 25.56 11.27 -15.77
CA PRO A 77 25.99 10.00 -16.33
C PRO A 77 26.48 9.01 -15.26
N ASP A 78 26.96 9.49 -14.10
CA ASP A 78 27.50 8.65 -13.02
C ASP A 78 26.45 8.23 -11.98
N HIS A 79 25.17 8.53 -12.22
CA HIS A 79 24.09 8.16 -11.30
C HIS A 79 23.87 6.64 -11.23
N ILE A 80 23.55 6.11 -10.04
CA ILE A 80 23.33 4.66 -9.76
C ILE A 80 22.34 3.98 -10.74
N LYS A 81 21.36 4.73 -11.27
CA LYS A 81 20.37 4.22 -12.24
C LYS A 81 20.94 4.01 -13.67
N ASN A 82 22.10 4.58 -13.98
CA ASN A 82 22.79 4.48 -15.26
C ASN A 82 23.91 3.41 -15.26
N ILE A 83 24.12 2.74 -14.12
CA ILE A 83 25.09 1.64 -14.02
C ILE A 83 24.58 0.46 -14.84
N VAL A 84 25.17 0.27 -16.02
CA VAL A 84 24.98 -0.94 -16.82
C VAL A 84 25.72 -2.06 -16.11
N ARG A 85 24.97 -3.02 -15.55
CA ARG A 85 25.54 -4.20 -14.88
C ARG A 85 26.19 -5.13 -15.91
N ASN A 86 27.41 -4.81 -16.32
CA ASN A 86 28.28 -5.66 -17.14
C ASN A 86 29.15 -6.58 -16.27
N GLU A 87 28.53 -7.21 -15.27
CA GLU A 87 29.23 -8.15 -14.41
C GLU A 87 28.79 -9.55 -14.80
N GLY A 88 29.53 -10.09 -15.77
CA GLY A 88 29.67 -11.53 -15.94
C GLY A 88 30.29 -12.09 -14.67
N PHE A 89 29.44 -12.62 -13.80
CA PHE A 89 29.80 -13.65 -12.85
C PHE A 89 29.63 -15.01 -13.53
#